data_AF-T1DDU5-F1
#
_entry.id   AF-T1DDU5-F1
#
_cell.length_a   1.000
_cell.length_b   1.000
_cell.length_c   1.000
_cell.angle_alpha   90.00
_cell.angle_beta   90.00
_cell.angle_gamma   90.00
#
_symmetry.space_group_name_H-M   'P 1'
#
loop_
_entity.id
_entity.type
_entity.pdbx_description
1 polymer ?
#
loop_
_entity_poly.entity_id
_entity_poly.type
_entity_poly.pdbx_seq_one_letter_code
_entity_poly.pdbx_strand_id
1 'polypeptide(L)'
;MFDKLFERDHVIAKHRNGPLATERENFLRHLEAKKYARRVIRETAITLMVVVRRMGVVSPRTITWEEIESAAQSWAKSQTLRKRARSIYYPKRMFRR
;
A
#
# COMPACT_ATOMS: atom_id res chain seq x y z
N MET A 1 10.41 1.61 -12.68
CA MET A 1 9.71 0.37 -12.22
C MET A 1 8.20 0.47 -12.35
N PHE A 2 7.57 1.57 -11.91
CA PHE A 2 6.11 1.71 -12.02
C PHE A 2 5.59 1.63 -13.47
N ASP A 3 6.39 2.12 -14.42
CA ASP A 3 6.26 1.97 -15.87
C ASP A 3 6.18 0.50 -16.35
N LYS A 4 6.88 -0.44 -15.69
CA LYS A 4 6.75 -1.87 -15.96
C LYS A 4 5.46 -2.47 -15.40
N LEU A 5 4.83 -1.85 -14.42
CA LEU A 5 3.68 -2.41 -13.68
C LEU A 5 2.33 -1.86 -14.13
N PHE A 6 2.29 -0.64 -14.65
CA PHE A 6 1.08 0.07 -15.05
C PHE A 6 1.21 0.60 -16.46
N GLU A 7 0.14 0.49 -17.24
CA GLU A 7 0.09 0.95 -18.63
C GLU A 7 -0.43 2.39 -18.76
N ARG A 8 -1.16 2.88 -17.77
CA ARG A 8 -1.81 4.21 -17.81
C ARG A 8 -0.89 5.27 -17.22
N ASP A 9 -0.53 6.29 -18.00
CA ASP A 9 0.38 7.36 -17.60
C ASP A 9 -0.04 8.09 -16.32
N HIS A 10 -1.32 8.40 -16.16
CA HIS A 10 -1.82 9.05 -14.94
C HIS A 10 -1.63 8.17 -13.69
N VAL A 11 -1.67 6.84 -13.83
CA VAL A 11 -1.42 5.91 -12.72
C VAL A 11 0.08 5.90 -12.40
N ILE A 12 0.93 5.85 -13.42
CA ILE A 12 2.40 5.93 -13.26
C ILE A 12 2.78 7.24 -12.56
N ALA A 13 2.28 8.37 -13.04
CA ALA A 13 2.50 9.69 -12.45
C ALA A 13 2.03 9.76 -10.99
N LYS A 14 0.85 9.20 -10.68
CA LYS A 14 0.35 9.11 -9.30
C LYS A 14 1.27 8.30 -8.39
N HIS A 15 1.90 7.25 -8.91
CA HIS A 15 2.86 6.44 -8.14
C HIS A 15 4.21 7.14 -7.94
N ARG A 16 4.70 7.85 -8.96
CA ARG A 16 5.96 8.62 -8.92
C ARG A 16 5.85 9.86 -8.02
N ASN A 17 4.73 10.57 -8.08
CA ASN A 17 4.51 11.79 -7.28
C ASN A 17 3.90 11.50 -5.90
N GLY A 18 3.60 10.24 -5.59
CA GLY A 18 3.05 9.85 -4.30
C GLY A 18 4.13 9.73 -3.23
N PRO A 19 3.76 9.72 -1.94
CA PRO A 19 4.75 9.71 -0.86
C PRO A 19 5.59 8.43 -0.90
N LEU A 20 6.84 8.54 -0.44
CA LEU A 20 7.83 7.46 -0.40
C LEU A 20 7.99 6.74 -1.75
N ALA A 21 8.01 7.49 -2.87
CA ALA A 21 8.07 6.90 -4.20
C ALA A 21 9.33 6.05 -4.40
N THR A 22 10.48 6.55 -3.97
CA THR A 22 11.79 5.89 -4.09
C THR A 22 11.83 4.59 -3.28
N GLU A 23 11.39 4.62 -2.03
CA GLU A 23 11.40 3.48 -1.11
C GLU A 23 10.44 2.39 -1.60
N ARG A 24 9.24 2.80 -2.04
CA ARG A 24 8.29 1.87 -2.66
C ARG A 24 8.87 1.27 -3.94
N GLU A 25 9.51 2.06 -4.80
CA GLU A 25 10.14 1.53 -6.01
C GLU A 25 11.27 0.54 -5.69
N ASN A 26 12.13 0.85 -4.72
CA ASN A 26 13.21 -0.04 -4.28
C ASN A 26 12.69 -1.38 -3.77
N PHE A 27 11.61 -1.38 -2.98
CA PHE A 27 10.98 -2.61 -2.52
C PHE A 27 10.39 -3.44 -3.68
N LEU A 28 9.79 -2.80 -4.67
CA LEU A 28 9.25 -3.50 -5.84
C LEU A 28 10.36 -4.11 -6.71
N ARG A 29 11.50 -3.42 -6.84
CA ARG A 29 12.70 -3.98 -7.52
C ARG A 29 13.26 -5.19 -6.76
N HIS A 30 13.27 -5.16 -5.44
CA HIS A 30 13.64 -6.33 -4.62
C HIS A 30 12.73 -7.53 -4.87
N LEU A 31 11.41 -7.31 -5.01
CA LEU A 31 10.47 -8.39 -5.39
C LEU A 31 10.69 -8.89 -6.82
N GLU A 32 11.00 -8.00 -7.77
CA GLU A 32 11.37 -8.38 -9.13
C GLU A 32 12.64 -9.26 -9.13
N ALA A 33 13.67 -8.87 -8.38
CA ALA A 33 14.91 -9.63 -8.22
C ALA A 33 14.69 -11.02 -7.62
N LYS A 34 13.71 -11.14 -6.71
CA LYS A 34 13.26 -12.42 -6.13
C LYS A 34 12.34 -13.24 -7.05
N LYS A 35 12.15 -12.81 -8.31
CA LYS A 35 11.32 -13.49 -9.33
C LYS A 35 9.85 -13.65 -8.95
N TYR A 36 9.30 -12.75 -8.13
CA TYR A 36 7.85 -12.74 -7.90
C TYR A 36 7.10 -12.41 -9.19
N ALA A 37 5.91 -12.99 -9.34
CA ALA A 37 5.07 -12.74 -10.50
C ALA A 37 4.70 -11.25 -10.61
N ARG A 38 4.67 -10.71 -11.84
CA ARG A 38 4.32 -9.30 -12.13
C ARG A 38 3.01 -8.87 -11.47
N ARG A 39 2.01 -9.77 -11.43
CA ARG A 39 0.72 -9.53 -10.75
C ARG A 39 0.91 -9.22 -9.27
N VAL A 40 1.71 -10.02 -8.56
CA VAL A 40 1.99 -9.84 -7.13
C VAL A 40 2.66 -8.48 -6.91
N ILE A 41 3.69 -8.17 -7.70
CA ILE A 41 4.42 -6.89 -7.59
C ILE A 41 3.48 -5.71 -7.82
N ARG A 42 2.58 -5.80 -8.80
CA ARG A 42 1.57 -4.76 -9.07
C ARG A 42 0.58 -4.60 -7.91
N GLU A 43 0.05 -5.70 -7.38
CA GLU A 43 -0.85 -5.68 -6.21
C GLU A 43 -0.14 -5.07 -4.98
N THR A 44 1.13 -5.43 -4.77
CA THR A 44 1.98 -4.82 -3.73
C THR A 44 2.14 -3.32 -3.92
N ALA A 45 2.40 -2.85 -5.15
CA ALA A 45 2.56 -1.42 -5.44
C ALA A 45 1.31 -0.59 -5.07
N ILE A 46 0.12 -1.14 -5.35
CA ILE A 46 -1.16 -0.53 -4.99
C ILE A 46 -1.32 -0.51 -3.47
N THR A 47 -1.09 -1.65 -2.81
CA THR A 47 -1.22 -1.77 -1.36
C THR A 47 -0.31 -0.80 -0.62
N LEU A 48 0.96 -0.69 -1.02
CA LEU A 48 1.92 0.25 -0.42
C LEU A 48 1.47 1.70 -0.54
N MET A 49 0.94 2.10 -1.70
CA MET A 49 0.40 3.46 -1.88
C MET A 49 -0.76 3.74 -0.91
N VAL A 50 -1.65 2.76 -0.71
CA VAL A 50 -2.78 2.89 0.22
C VAL A 50 -2.29 2.99 1.66
N VAL A 51 -1.34 2.14 2.06
CA VAL A 51 -0.77 2.12 3.41
C VAL A 51 -0.09 3.46 3.73
N VAL A 52 0.82 3.91 2.87
CA VAL A 52 1.58 5.15 3.09
C VAL A 52 0.66 6.37 3.19
N ARG A 53 -0.38 6.46 2.35
CA ARG A 53 -1.37 7.53 2.42
C ARG A 53 -2.21 7.48 3.69
N ARG A 54 -2.57 6.29 4.17
CA ARG A 54 -3.39 6.12 5.39
C ARG A 54 -2.62 6.44 6.65
N MET A 55 -1.35 6.05 6.69
CA MET A 55 -0.46 6.33 7.81
C MET A 55 0.05 7.78 7.79
N GLY A 56 -0.21 8.55 6.73
CA GLY A 56 0.27 9.93 6.59
C GLY A 56 1.80 10.03 6.54
N VAL A 57 2.49 8.97 6.12
CA VAL A 57 3.96 8.96 6.08
C VAL A 57 4.42 9.69 4.83
N VAL A 58 4.89 10.91 5.03
CA VAL A 58 5.39 11.78 3.94
C VAL A 58 6.89 11.65 3.73
N SER A 59 7.64 11.21 4.74
CA SER A 59 9.09 11.06 4.71
C SER A 59 9.55 9.74 5.33
N PRO A 60 10.71 9.20 4.93
CA PRO A 60 11.27 7.99 5.53
C PRO A 60 11.55 8.23 7.01
N ARG A 61 10.93 7.43 7.88
CA ARG A 61 11.16 7.46 9.33
C ARG A 61 10.86 6.11 9.94
N THR A 62 11.33 5.91 11.16
CA THR A 62 10.91 4.78 11.99
C THR A 62 9.42 4.93 12.28
N ILE A 63 8.65 3.90 11.92
CA ILE A 63 7.23 3.79 12.22
C ILE A 63 7.12 2.88 13.44
N THR A 64 6.44 3.35 14.49
CA THR A 64 6.26 2.53 15.69
C THR A 64 5.10 1.56 15.52
N TRP A 65 5.06 0.52 16.35
CA TRP A 65 3.98 -0.46 16.31
C TRP A 65 2.61 0.16 16.58
N GLU A 66 2.56 1.16 17.47
CA GLU A 66 1.36 1.91 17.82
C GLU A 66 0.81 2.71 16.64
N GLU A 67 1.67 3.26 15.78
CA GLU A 67 1.25 3.99 14.58
C GLU A 67 0.65 3.05 13.53
N ILE A 68 1.21 1.85 13.40
CA ILE A 68 0.66 0.80 12.52
C ILE A 68 -0.73 0.39 13.02
N GLU A 69 -0.86 0.10 14.31
CA GLU A 69 -2.13 -0.31 14.92
C GLU A 69 -3.18 0.80 14.81
N SER A 70 -2.81 2.04 15.10
CA SER A 70 -3.70 3.21 14.96
C SER A 70 -4.19 3.41 13.51
N ALA A 71 -3.30 3.26 12.53
CA ALA A 71 -3.67 3.34 11.12
C ALA A 71 -4.57 2.18 10.69
N ALA A 72 -4.33 0.97 11.20
CA ALA A 72 -5.16 -0.21 10.95
C ALA A 72 -6.58 -0.05 11.53
N GLN A 73 -6.70 0.42 12.77
CA GLN A 73 -7.97 0.71 13.42
C GLN A 73 -8.74 1.82 12.70
N SER A 74 -8.05 2.90 12.31
CA SER A 74 -8.63 3.99 11.54
C SER A 74 -9.12 3.52 10.17
N TRP A 75 -8.38 2.62 9.52
CA TRP A 75 -8.85 1.97 8.29
C TRP A 75 -10.12 1.15 8.52
N ALA A 76 -10.13 0.27 9.52
CA ALA A 76 -11.28 -0.56 9.83
C ALA A 76 -12.55 0.29 10.07
N LYS A 77 -12.45 1.37 10.87
CA LYS A 77 -13.54 2.34 11.09
C LYS A 77 -13.97 3.05 9.79
N SER A 78 -13.02 3.39 8.92
CA SER A 78 -13.32 4.03 7.63
C SER A 78 -14.04 3.11 6.64
N GLN A 79 -13.92 1.79 6.78
CA GLN A 79 -14.62 0.79 5.97
C GLN A 79 -16.06 0.59 6.45
N THR A 80 -16.30 0.60 7.76
CA THR A 80 -17.65 0.45 8.34
C THR A 80 -18.53 1.66 8.01
N LEU A 81 -17.98 2.88 8.08
CA LEU A 81 -18.71 4.13 7.78
C LEU A 81 -19.12 4.27 6.31
N ARG A 82 -18.33 3.73 5.37
CA ARG A 82 -18.58 3.86 3.92
C ARG A 82 -19.57 2.83 3.37
N LYS A 83 -20.22 2.01 4.22
CA LYS A 83 -21.19 0.95 3.85
C LYS A 83 -20.75 0.05 2.68
N ARG A 84 -19.43 -0.10 2.47
CA ARG A 84 -18.83 -0.86 1.36
C ARG A 84 -18.56 -2.33 1.70
N ALA A 85 -19.00 -2.80 2.87
CA ALA A 85 -18.95 -4.20 3.26
C ALA A 85 -20.19 -4.57 4.09
N ARG A 86 -20.87 -5.67 3.73
CA ARG A 86 -21.94 -6.29 4.54
C ARG A 86 -21.39 -7.09 5.74
N SER A 87 -20.06 -7.20 5.91
CA SER A 87 -19.44 -7.88 7.07
C SER A 87 -17.97 -7.48 7.27
N ILE A 88 -17.57 -7.43 8.55
CA ILE A 88 -16.24 -7.06 9.11
C ILE A 88 -15.19 -8.19 8.94
N TYR A 89 -15.58 -9.34 8.36
CA TYR A 89 -14.75 -10.56 8.35
C TYR A 89 -13.48 -10.46 7.47
N TYR A 90 -13.48 -9.68 6.39
CA TYR A 90 -12.36 -9.63 5.44
C TYR A 90 -11.18 -8.70 5.84
N PRO A 91 -11.41 -7.49 6.41
CA PRO A 91 -10.32 -6.60 6.81
C PRO A 91 -9.38 -7.15 7.90
N LYS A 92 -9.90 -7.95 8.85
CA LYS A 92 -9.09 -8.54 9.95
C LYS A 92 -8.09 -9.60 9.47
N ARG A 93 -8.38 -10.31 8.38
CA ARG A 93 -7.49 -11.35 7.80
C ARG A 93 -6.27 -10.79 7.07
N MET A 94 -6.26 -9.50 6.70
CA MET A 94 -5.11 -8.90 6.01
C MET A 94 -4.00 -8.43 6.95
N PHE A 95 -4.29 -8.23 8.25
CA PHE A 95 -3.27 -7.81 9.23
C PHE A 95 -2.64 -8.97 10.01
N ARG A 96 -3.26 -10.16 10.01
CA ARG A 96 -2.68 -11.36 10.60
C ARG A 96 -1.99 -12.18 9.53
N ARG A 97 -0.71 -11.86 9.28
CA ARG A 97 0.27 -12.82 8.78
C ARG A 97 1.55 -12.64 9.57
#